data_AF-A0A7X7SJ11-F1
#
_entry.id   AF-A0A7X7SJ11-F1
#
_cell.length_a   1.000
_cell.length_b   1.000
_cell.length_c   1.000
_cell.angle_alpha   90.00
_cell.angle_beta   90.00
_cell.angle_gamma   90.00
#
_symmetry.space_group_name_H-M   'P 1'
#
loop_
_entity.id
_entity.type
_entity.pdbx_description
1 polymer ?
#
loop_
_entity_poly.entity_id
_entity_poly.type
_entity_poly.pdbx_seq_one_letter_code
_entity_poly.pdbx_strand_id
1 'polypeptide(L)'
;MKPILALSLLLFAACASAQQPSQAADPHMQTALRVLSQTPLFDGHNDLPWAIRTDRTAPFDVAAYDLRGRTPGHTDIDRLRQGRVGAQFWSVYIPAGAVEEGAAKVQLEQIDIAQQVFRRYPDVFQETLTPQEVMPAFRSGKIASVMGMEGGHAIENSLGALRSFFDLGARYMTLTHSANIDWADSCCEPPEHGGLTEFGKEVVREMNRLGMLVDLSHVAPETMHDALDVTVAPVIFSHSSARGVTDHPRNVPDDVLRRLPQNGGVVMVTFVPQFINSEVMRWSNLPREQRAAQPAPQATIADVIAHIEHVRDVAGIDHVGIGADFDGIDSTPVGLEDVSTYPALFAELSRRGWSEADLRKLAGENVLRAWTQAAEVAARLQRERAPSIKTIEQLDRR
;
A
#
# COMPACT_ATOMS: atom_id res chain seq x y z
N MET A 1 86.02 16.50 -14.09
CA MET A 1 84.55 16.63 -14.07
C MET A 1 83.96 15.57 -15.00
N LYS A 2 83.28 14.56 -14.46
CA LYS A 2 82.50 13.56 -15.22
C LYS A 2 81.05 13.63 -14.69
N PRO A 3 80.02 13.79 -15.52
CA PRO A 3 78.64 13.63 -15.04
C PRO A 3 78.21 12.16 -15.16
N ILE A 4 77.53 11.71 -14.11
CA ILE A 4 76.89 10.40 -13.97
C ILE A 4 75.48 10.52 -14.59
N LEU A 5 75.14 9.65 -15.54
CA LEU A 5 73.77 9.51 -16.05
C LEU A 5 73.02 8.50 -15.16
N ALA A 6 72.00 8.96 -14.43
CA ALA A 6 71.08 8.10 -13.70
C ALA A 6 69.86 7.81 -14.59
N LEU A 7 69.61 6.54 -14.87
CA LEU A 7 68.48 6.04 -15.66
C LEU A 7 67.34 5.68 -14.70
N SER A 8 66.29 6.50 -14.65
CA SER A 8 65.09 6.23 -13.85
C SER A 8 64.10 5.38 -14.64
N LEU A 9 63.93 4.11 -14.27
CA LEU A 9 62.84 3.25 -14.75
C LEU A 9 61.53 3.66 -14.04
N LEU A 10 60.58 4.19 -14.80
CA LEU A 10 59.19 4.37 -14.36
C LEU A 10 58.41 3.07 -14.67
N LEU A 11 58.10 2.29 -13.63
CA LEU A 11 57.10 1.22 -13.71
C LEU A 11 55.70 1.86 -13.64
N PHE A 12 54.97 1.84 -14.76
CA PHE A 12 53.52 2.07 -14.75
C PHE A 12 52.82 0.78 -14.30
N ALA A 13 52.35 0.76 -13.05
CA ALA A 13 51.39 -0.24 -12.61
C ALA A 13 50.01 0.12 -13.19
N ALA A 14 49.53 -0.67 -14.16
CA ALA A 14 48.18 -0.57 -14.65
C ALA A 14 47.22 -1.15 -13.61
N CYS A 15 46.56 -0.29 -12.83
CA CYS A 15 45.40 -0.68 -12.03
C CYS A 15 44.24 -0.99 -12.98
N ALA A 16 43.93 -2.27 -13.17
CA ALA A 16 42.69 -2.69 -13.78
C ALA A 16 41.54 -2.37 -12.82
N SER A 17 40.78 -1.31 -13.12
CA SER A 17 39.50 -1.05 -12.48
C SER A 17 38.51 -2.15 -12.87
N ALA A 18 38.12 -3.00 -11.91
CA ALA A 18 37.02 -3.94 -12.11
C ALA A 18 35.73 -3.14 -12.34
N GLN A 19 35.29 -3.05 -13.60
CA GLN A 19 34.01 -2.47 -13.95
C GLN A 19 32.91 -3.37 -13.38
N GLN A 20 32.10 -2.83 -12.46
CA GLN A 20 30.89 -3.51 -12.02
C GLN A 20 29.99 -3.76 -13.24
N PRO A 21 29.36 -4.96 -13.37
CA PRO A 21 28.41 -5.21 -14.43
C PRO A 21 27.31 -4.14 -14.42
N SER A 22 26.91 -3.65 -15.60
CA SER A 22 25.76 -2.75 -15.69
C SER A 22 24.52 -3.42 -15.08
N GLN A 23 23.62 -2.63 -14.49
CA GLN A 23 22.38 -3.11 -13.86
C GLN A 23 21.52 -3.98 -14.81
N ALA A 24 21.67 -3.81 -16.13
CA ALA A 24 21.02 -4.61 -17.17
C ALA A 24 21.62 -6.02 -17.36
N ALA A 25 22.86 -6.25 -16.90
CA ALA A 25 23.55 -7.54 -16.97
C ALA A 25 23.33 -8.42 -15.72
N ASP A 26 22.67 -7.89 -14.66
CA ASP A 26 22.34 -8.64 -13.46
C ASP A 26 21.21 -9.66 -13.75
N PRO A 27 21.45 -10.99 -13.62
CA PRO A 27 20.42 -12.00 -13.89
C PRO A 27 19.21 -11.88 -12.97
N HIS A 28 19.37 -11.33 -11.76
CA HIS A 28 18.26 -11.11 -10.84
C HIS A 28 17.38 -9.94 -11.28
N MET A 29 17.97 -8.85 -11.75
CA MET A 29 17.22 -7.77 -12.40
C MET A 29 16.49 -8.24 -13.66
N GLN A 30 17.10 -9.12 -14.46
CA GLN A 30 16.41 -9.71 -15.63
C GLN A 30 15.22 -10.58 -15.21
N THR A 31 15.34 -11.31 -14.09
CA THR A 31 14.24 -12.09 -13.51
C THR A 31 13.12 -11.17 -13.04
N ALA A 32 13.45 -10.11 -12.30
CA ALA A 32 12.50 -9.09 -11.85
C ALA A 32 11.72 -8.48 -13.02
N LEU A 33 12.42 -7.98 -14.04
CA LEU A 33 11.79 -7.37 -15.21
C LEU A 33 10.92 -8.35 -16.01
N ARG A 34 11.29 -9.63 -16.05
CA ARG A 34 10.49 -10.67 -16.70
C ARG A 34 9.19 -10.93 -15.95
N VAL A 35 9.27 -11.12 -14.63
CA VAL A 35 8.09 -11.32 -13.77
C VAL A 35 7.14 -10.14 -13.91
N LEU A 36 7.66 -8.92 -13.75
CA LEU A 36 6.88 -7.67 -13.83
C LEU A 36 6.40 -7.34 -15.26
N SER A 37 6.90 -8.02 -16.29
CA SER A 37 6.36 -7.92 -17.66
C SER A 37 5.16 -8.83 -17.91
N GLN A 38 4.99 -9.88 -17.10
CA GLN A 38 3.96 -10.89 -17.28
C GLN A 38 2.86 -10.81 -16.21
N THR A 39 3.20 -10.26 -15.05
CA THR A 39 2.30 -10.13 -13.90
C THR A 39 2.26 -8.65 -13.51
N PRO A 40 1.06 -8.05 -13.40
CA PRO A 40 0.96 -6.68 -12.94
C PRO A 40 1.49 -6.61 -11.52
N LEU A 41 2.46 -5.73 -11.27
CA LEU A 41 2.70 -5.26 -9.90
C LEU A 41 1.44 -4.50 -9.47
N PHE A 42 0.79 -5.00 -8.43
CA PHE A 42 -0.39 -4.46 -7.81
C PHE A 42 0.00 -3.85 -6.47
N ASP A 43 0.24 -2.54 -6.47
CA ASP A 43 0.52 -1.80 -5.24
C ASP A 43 -0.78 -1.46 -4.49
N GLY A 44 -0.74 -1.67 -3.17
CA GLY A 44 -1.87 -1.61 -2.26
C GLY A 44 -2.31 -0.23 -1.83
N HIS A 45 -1.43 0.77 -1.91
CA HIS A 45 -1.70 2.08 -1.33
C HIS A 45 -0.76 3.15 -1.87
N ASN A 46 -1.34 4.17 -2.52
CA ASN A 46 -0.63 5.35 -3.00
C ASN A 46 -1.53 6.59 -2.88
N ASP A 47 -1.03 7.63 -2.21
CA ASP A 47 -1.76 8.85 -1.84
C ASP A 47 -1.63 9.98 -2.86
N LEU A 48 -1.31 9.68 -4.12
CA LEU A 48 -1.25 10.69 -5.18
C LEU A 48 -2.48 11.63 -5.20
N PRO A 49 -3.74 11.17 -5.01
CA PRO A 49 -4.89 12.07 -4.91
C PRO A 49 -4.77 13.09 -3.77
N TRP A 50 -4.28 12.69 -2.59
CA TRP A 50 -4.03 13.60 -1.48
C TRP A 50 -2.85 14.55 -1.73
N ALA A 51 -1.78 14.07 -2.37
CA ALA A 51 -0.67 14.92 -2.79
C ALA A 51 -1.11 16.02 -3.78
N ILE A 52 -2.03 15.71 -4.70
CA ILE A 52 -2.65 16.70 -5.60
C ILE A 52 -3.54 17.67 -4.81
N ARG A 53 -4.38 17.16 -3.90
CA ARG A 53 -5.26 18.00 -3.06
C ARG A 53 -4.47 19.05 -2.30
N THR A 54 -3.33 18.66 -1.74
CA THR A 54 -2.49 19.49 -0.88
C THR A 54 -1.31 20.12 -1.58
N ASP A 55 -1.26 20.08 -2.91
CA ASP A 55 -0.17 20.67 -3.68
C ASP A 55 0.05 22.14 -3.26
N ARG A 56 1.32 22.50 -3.02
CA ARG A 56 1.69 23.80 -2.48
C ARG A 56 1.52 24.94 -3.48
N THR A 57 1.45 24.63 -4.77
CA THR A 57 1.40 25.61 -5.85
C THR A 57 -0.01 25.78 -6.41
N ALA A 58 -0.74 24.68 -6.60
CA ALA A 58 -2.06 24.63 -7.19
C ALA A 58 -2.88 23.50 -6.52
N PRO A 59 -3.36 23.70 -5.28
CA PRO A 59 -4.11 22.67 -4.56
C PRO A 59 -5.37 22.30 -5.34
N PHE A 60 -5.74 21.02 -5.31
CA PHE A 60 -6.88 20.41 -6.05
C PHE A 60 -6.72 20.36 -7.58
N ASP A 61 -5.75 21.06 -8.16
CA ASP A 61 -5.65 21.21 -9.61
C ASP A 61 -4.88 20.05 -10.27
N VAL A 62 -5.64 19.06 -10.73
CA VAL A 62 -5.11 17.89 -11.46
C VAL A 62 -4.43 18.29 -12.78
N ALA A 63 -4.80 19.41 -13.39
CA ALA A 63 -4.19 19.87 -14.63
C ALA A 63 -2.83 20.53 -14.38
N ALA A 64 -2.69 21.27 -13.27
CA ALA A 64 -1.44 21.88 -12.85
C ALA A 64 -0.44 20.85 -12.29
N TYR A 65 -0.91 19.82 -11.59
CA TYR A 65 -0.10 18.68 -11.14
C TYR A 65 0.14 17.69 -12.31
N ASP A 66 0.83 18.13 -13.37
CA ASP A 66 1.00 17.35 -14.61
C ASP A 66 1.92 16.13 -14.41
N LEU A 67 1.33 14.93 -14.41
CA LEU A 67 2.02 13.66 -14.21
C LEU A 67 2.92 13.24 -15.38
N ARG A 68 2.89 13.97 -16.51
CA ARG A 68 3.84 13.77 -17.62
C ARG A 68 5.23 14.31 -17.30
N GLY A 69 5.33 15.23 -16.34
CA GLY A 69 6.59 15.77 -15.85
C GLY A 69 7.01 15.13 -14.53
N ARG A 70 8.22 15.45 -14.07
CA ARG A 70 8.67 15.11 -12.72
C ARG A 70 7.81 15.88 -11.70
N THR A 71 7.07 15.15 -10.89
CA THR A 71 6.27 15.72 -9.79
C THR A 71 7.13 15.95 -8.54
N PRO A 72 6.70 16.81 -7.60
CA PRO A 72 7.39 16.99 -6.33
C PRO A 72 7.30 15.76 -5.40
N GLY A 73 6.30 14.91 -5.62
CA GLY A 73 6.09 13.68 -4.85
C GLY A 73 6.84 12.46 -5.38
N HIS A 74 6.39 11.29 -4.95
CA HIS A 74 6.91 9.98 -5.30
C HIS A 74 6.37 9.47 -6.65
N THR A 75 5.27 10.02 -7.17
CA THR A 75 4.58 9.43 -8.33
C THR A 75 4.51 10.36 -9.55
N ASP A 76 4.98 9.86 -10.69
CA ASP A 76 4.68 10.39 -12.03
C ASP A 76 4.67 9.25 -13.08
N ILE A 77 4.19 9.53 -14.30
CA ILE A 77 3.95 8.51 -15.33
C ILE A 77 5.24 7.80 -15.73
N ASP A 78 6.34 8.54 -15.88
CA ASP A 78 7.62 7.97 -16.30
C ASP A 78 8.19 7.04 -15.23
N ARG A 79 8.11 7.44 -13.96
CA ARG A 79 8.53 6.58 -12.84
C ARG A 79 7.63 5.37 -12.67
N LEU A 80 6.30 5.49 -12.80
CA LEU A 80 5.38 4.35 -12.74
C LEU A 80 5.73 3.30 -13.80
N ARG A 81 6.06 3.74 -15.02
CA ARG A 81 6.50 2.87 -16.12
C ARG A 81 7.85 2.21 -15.82
N GLN A 82 8.82 2.96 -15.30
CA GLN A 82 10.13 2.41 -14.90
C GLN A 82 9.98 1.36 -13.79
N GLY A 83 9.08 1.61 -12.84
CA GLY A 83 8.74 0.70 -11.75
C GLY A 83 7.92 -0.51 -12.14
N ARG A 84 7.42 -0.54 -13.38
CA ARG A 84 6.57 -1.62 -13.91
C ARG A 84 5.26 -1.80 -13.12
N VAL A 85 4.73 -0.70 -12.57
CA VAL A 85 3.42 -0.71 -11.90
C VAL A 85 2.36 -1.10 -12.94
N GLY A 86 1.61 -2.15 -12.66
CA GLY A 86 0.58 -2.70 -13.55
C GLY A 86 -0.84 -2.53 -13.02
N ALA A 87 -0.98 -2.41 -11.71
CA ALA A 87 -2.21 -2.07 -11.01
C ALA A 87 -1.88 -1.23 -9.77
N GLN A 88 -2.77 -0.34 -9.40
CA GLN A 88 -2.62 0.53 -8.24
C GLN A 88 -3.97 0.69 -7.57
N PHE A 89 -4.01 0.46 -6.26
CA PHE A 89 -5.02 1.07 -5.42
C PHE A 89 -4.61 2.50 -5.10
N TRP A 90 -5.36 3.46 -5.63
CA TRP A 90 -5.22 4.89 -5.36
C TRP A 90 -6.01 5.21 -4.10
N SER A 91 -5.31 5.65 -3.07
CA SER A 91 -5.93 6.08 -1.83
C SER A 91 -6.74 7.33 -2.08
N VAL A 92 -8.02 7.29 -1.71
CA VAL A 92 -8.88 8.47 -1.62
C VAL A 92 -8.98 8.91 -0.16
N TYR A 93 -7.85 8.87 0.55
CA TYR A 93 -7.69 9.27 1.95
C TYR A 93 -8.29 10.63 2.27
N ILE A 94 -8.87 10.71 3.46
CA ILE A 94 -9.26 11.96 4.11
C ILE A 94 -8.82 11.96 5.58
N PRO A 95 -8.35 13.09 6.12
CA PRO A 95 -7.91 13.16 7.51
C PRO A 95 -9.07 12.94 8.47
N ALA A 96 -8.77 12.42 9.67
CA ALA A 96 -9.79 12.19 10.71
C ALA A 96 -10.58 13.47 11.04
N GLY A 97 -9.90 14.63 11.05
CA GLY A 97 -10.54 15.94 11.27
C GLY A 97 -11.54 16.38 10.20
N ALA A 98 -11.62 15.69 9.05
CA ALA A 98 -12.59 16.01 7.98
C ALA A 98 -14.05 15.89 8.45
N VAL A 99 -14.31 15.18 9.55
CA VAL A 99 -15.65 15.11 10.17
C VAL A 99 -16.21 16.48 10.54
N GLU A 100 -15.36 17.47 10.84
CA GLU A 100 -15.78 18.84 11.18
C GLU A 100 -16.34 19.59 9.95
N GLU A 101 -15.95 19.17 8.74
CA GLU A 101 -16.36 19.80 7.47
C GLU A 101 -17.42 18.99 6.70
N GLY A 102 -17.77 17.80 7.21
CA GLY A 102 -18.51 16.76 6.51
C GLY A 102 -17.55 15.80 5.79
N ALA A 103 -17.22 14.70 6.44
CA ALA A 103 -16.27 13.71 5.94
C ALA A 103 -16.72 13.14 4.59
N ALA A 104 -18.04 12.93 4.41
CA ALA A 104 -18.58 12.43 3.15
C ALA A 104 -18.35 13.41 1.98
N LYS A 105 -18.44 14.73 2.23
CA LYS A 105 -18.14 15.76 1.22
C LYS A 105 -16.66 15.69 0.82
N VAL A 106 -15.75 15.67 1.79
CA VAL A 106 -14.31 15.61 1.52
C VAL A 106 -13.96 14.32 0.79
N GLN A 107 -14.61 13.21 1.13
CA GLN A 107 -14.43 11.92 0.45
C GLN A 107 -14.86 11.98 -1.03
N LEU A 108 -15.97 12.65 -1.34
CA LEU A 108 -16.42 12.87 -2.72
C LEU A 108 -15.41 13.68 -3.54
N GLU A 109 -14.82 14.72 -2.95
CA GLU A 109 -13.78 15.52 -3.60
C GLU A 109 -12.53 14.68 -3.91
N GLN A 110 -12.11 13.82 -3.00
CA GLN A 110 -10.96 12.92 -3.22
C GLN A 110 -11.22 11.90 -4.33
N ILE A 111 -12.42 11.31 -4.36
CA ILE A 111 -12.85 10.43 -5.45
C ILE A 111 -12.83 11.17 -6.78
N ASP A 112 -13.34 12.41 -6.82
CA ASP A 112 -13.33 13.20 -8.05
C ASP A 112 -11.90 13.52 -8.52
N ILE A 113 -10.96 13.87 -7.62
CA ILE A 113 -9.54 14.07 -7.97
C ILE A 113 -8.97 12.81 -8.63
N ALA A 114 -9.17 11.63 -8.03
CA ALA A 114 -8.69 10.37 -8.60
C ALA A 114 -9.31 10.10 -9.99
N GLN A 115 -10.61 10.29 -10.14
CA GLN A 115 -11.28 10.10 -11.44
C GLN A 115 -10.85 11.13 -12.48
N GLN A 116 -10.58 12.38 -12.09
CA GLN A 116 -10.02 13.40 -12.97
C GLN A 116 -8.64 12.98 -13.49
N VAL A 117 -7.78 12.39 -12.65
CA VAL A 117 -6.50 11.82 -13.08
C VAL A 117 -6.73 10.74 -14.14
N PHE A 118 -7.64 9.80 -13.90
CA PHE A 118 -7.91 8.72 -14.86
C PHE A 118 -8.43 9.25 -16.21
N ARG A 119 -9.36 10.22 -16.17
CA ARG A 119 -9.90 10.86 -17.38
C ARG A 119 -8.86 11.68 -18.14
N ARG A 120 -7.89 12.27 -17.44
CA ARG A 120 -6.86 13.13 -18.05
C ARG A 120 -5.73 12.36 -18.74
N TYR A 121 -5.42 11.15 -18.26
CA TYR A 121 -4.39 10.28 -18.84
C TYR A 121 -4.96 8.90 -19.21
N PRO A 122 -5.96 8.83 -20.12
CA PRO A 122 -6.68 7.59 -20.44
C PRO A 122 -5.84 6.57 -21.21
N ASP A 123 -4.68 6.98 -21.74
CA ASP A 123 -3.66 6.13 -22.34
C ASP A 123 -2.75 5.47 -21.30
N VAL A 124 -2.77 5.94 -20.05
CA VAL A 124 -1.96 5.44 -18.95
C VAL A 124 -2.81 4.73 -17.90
N PHE A 125 -3.90 5.33 -17.46
CA PHE A 125 -4.76 4.80 -16.41
C PHE A 125 -6.06 4.26 -16.98
N GLN A 126 -6.50 3.12 -16.46
CA GLN A 126 -7.82 2.57 -16.73
C GLN A 126 -8.53 2.32 -15.40
N GLU A 127 -9.59 3.09 -15.13
CA GLU A 127 -10.46 2.82 -14.00
C GLU A 127 -10.96 1.38 -14.06
N THR A 128 -10.75 0.64 -12.96
CA THR A 128 -11.00 -0.79 -12.86
C THR A 128 -11.86 -1.06 -11.65
N LEU A 129 -13.02 -1.65 -11.89
CA LEU A 129 -14.08 -1.86 -10.90
C LEU A 129 -14.22 -3.33 -10.53
N THR A 130 -13.58 -4.23 -11.25
CA THR A 130 -13.65 -5.67 -10.98
C THR A 130 -12.26 -6.32 -11.12
N PRO A 131 -11.97 -7.40 -10.39
CA PRO A 131 -10.68 -8.09 -10.53
C PRO A 131 -10.45 -8.63 -11.95
N GLN A 132 -11.53 -8.92 -12.70
CA GLN A 132 -11.47 -9.40 -14.08
C GLN A 132 -10.97 -8.35 -15.08
N GLU A 133 -11.07 -7.06 -14.76
CA GLU A 133 -10.63 -5.94 -15.61
C GLU A 133 -9.14 -5.65 -15.50
N VAL A 134 -8.47 -6.10 -14.43
CA VAL A 134 -7.05 -5.77 -14.16
C VAL A 134 -6.13 -6.33 -15.25
N MET A 135 -6.26 -7.62 -15.57
CA MET A 135 -5.40 -8.24 -16.58
C MET A 135 -5.61 -7.68 -18.00
N PRO A 136 -6.85 -7.43 -18.47
CA PRO A 136 -7.09 -6.67 -19.69
C PRO A 136 -6.43 -5.28 -19.72
N ALA A 137 -6.56 -4.49 -18.65
CA ALA A 137 -5.92 -3.17 -18.56
C ALA A 137 -4.39 -3.31 -18.67
N PHE A 138 -3.78 -4.18 -17.86
CA PHE A 138 -2.35 -4.46 -17.88
C PHE A 138 -1.84 -4.90 -19.27
N ARG A 139 -2.53 -5.85 -19.92
CA ARG A 139 -2.17 -6.33 -21.27
C ARG A 139 -2.31 -5.26 -22.35
N SER A 140 -3.15 -4.24 -22.13
CA SER A 140 -3.27 -3.09 -23.02
C SER A 140 -2.18 -2.03 -22.80
N GLY A 141 -1.25 -2.27 -21.86
CA GLY A 141 -0.18 -1.34 -21.49
C GLY A 141 -0.60 -0.24 -20.54
N LYS A 142 -1.78 -0.35 -19.92
CA LYS A 142 -2.33 0.60 -18.95
C LYS A 142 -2.17 0.09 -17.52
N ILE A 143 -2.21 1.01 -16.57
CA ILE A 143 -2.25 0.73 -15.14
C ILE A 143 -3.71 0.57 -14.73
N ALA A 144 -4.08 -0.63 -14.28
CA ALA A 144 -5.39 -0.87 -13.68
C ALA A 144 -5.52 -0.02 -12.42
N SER A 145 -6.42 0.95 -12.44
CA SER A 145 -6.53 1.99 -11.42
C SER A 145 -7.79 1.80 -10.61
N VAL A 146 -7.64 1.51 -9.33
CA VAL A 146 -8.74 1.15 -8.43
C VAL A 146 -8.72 2.10 -7.25
N MET A 147 -9.87 2.59 -6.77
CA MET A 147 -9.90 3.49 -5.61
C MET A 147 -10.08 2.72 -4.31
N GLY A 148 -9.42 3.19 -3.26
CA GLY A 148 -9.52 2.65 -1.91
C GLY A 148 -9.73 3.74 -0.86
N MET A 149 -10.76 3.60 -0.03
CA MET A 149 -11.06 4.54 1.05
C MET A 149 -10.19 4.26 2.26
N GLU A 150 -9.68 5.28 2.92
CA GLU A 150 -8.78 5.12 4.06
C GLU A 150 -9.39 5.75 5.33
N GLY A 151 -10.32 5.03 5.93
CA GLY A 151 -10.96 5.38 7.19
C GLY A 151 -12.49 5.37 7.13
N GLY A 152 -13.10 4.67 8.09
CA GLY A 152 -14.54 4.53 8.20
C GLY A 152 -15.29 5.80 8.62
N HIS A 153 -14.59 6.84 9.09
CA HIS A 153 -15.22 8.15 9.35
C HIS A 153 -15.84 8.75 8.09
N ALA A 154 -15.33 8.40 6.91
CA ALA A 154 -15.86 8.86 5.62
C ALA A 154 -17.34 8.46 5.38
N ILE A 155 -17.82 7.38 5.99
CA ILE A 155 -19.21 6.93 5.80
C ILE A 155 -20.19 7.56 6.78
N GLU A 156 -19.72 8.35 7.75
CA GLU A 156 -20.56 9.06 8.73
C GLU A 156 -21.65 8.16 9.34
N ASN A 157 -21.24 6.96 9.78
CA ASN A 157 -22.11 5.92 10.34
C ASN A 157 -23.27 5.47 9.44
N SER A 158 -23.14 5.65 8.12
CA SER A 158 -24.18 5.35 7.14
C SER A 158 -23.79 4.22 6.20
N LEU A 159 -24.48 3.08 6.32
CA LEU A 159 -24.38 2.00 5.33
C LEU A 159 -24.88 2.44 3.95
N GLY A 160 -25.71 3.48 3.87
CA GLY A 160 -26.10 4.11 2.61
C GLY A 160 -24.93 4.82 1.94
N ALA A 161 -24.15 5.59 2.71
CA ALA A 161 -22.95 6.26 2.21
C ALA A 161 -21.90 5.24 1.74
N LEU A 162 -21.66 4.17 2.52
CA LEU A 162 -20.79 3.06 2.15
C LEU A 162 -21.13 2.50 0.74
N ARG A 163 -22.41 2.23 0.49
CA ARG A 163 -22.89 1.76 -0.82
C ARG A 163 -22.68 2.79 -1.92
N SER A 164 -22.98 4.05 -1.65
CA SER A 164 -22.78 5.13 -2.63
C SER A 164 -21.30 5.27 -3.03
N PHE A 165 -20.37 5.17 -2.08
CA PHE A 165 -18.94 5.21 -2.41
C PHE A 165 -18.48 3.98 -3.19
N PHE A 166 -19.03 2.80 -2.92
CA PHE A 166 -18.80 1.63 -3.75
C PHE A 166 -19.28 1.86 -5.20
N ASP A 167 -20.48 2.41 -5.37
CA ASP A 167 -21.04 2.72 -6.70
C ASP A 167 -20.23 3.79 -7.43
N LEU A 168 -19.59 4.70 -6.70
CA LEU A 168 -18.65 5.69 -7.24
C LEU A 168 -17.27 5.12 -7.60
N GLY A 169 -16.97 3.88 -7.23
CA GLY A 169 -15.78 3.14 -7.67
C GLY A 169 -14.82 2.69 -6.57
N ALA A 170 -15.10 2.98 -5.29
CA ALA A 170 -14.26 2.48 -4.19
C ALA A 170 -14.35 0.94 -4.05
N ARG A 171 -13.22 0.27 -3.84
CA ARG A 171 -13.15 -1.21 -3.78
C ARG A 171 -12.52 -1.79 -2.52
N TYR A 172 -11.90 -0.97 -1.70
CA TYR A 172 -11.68 -1.28 -0.29
C TYR A 172 -12.07 -0.09 0.59
N MET A 173 -12.26 -0.36 1.87
CA MET A 173 -12.25 0.68 2.90
C MET A 173 -11.43 0.21 4.10
N THR A 174 -10.44 1.01 4.50
CA THR A 174 -9.74 0.87 5.78
C THR A 174 -10.70 1.23 6.89
N LEU A 175 -10.89 0.35 7.88
CA LEU A 175 -11.96 0.55 8.88
C LEU A 175 -11.72 1.80 9.74
N THR A 176 -10.47 2.12 10.06
CA THR A 176 -10.06 3.37 10.71
C THR A 176 -8.88 3.99 9.98
N HIS A 177 -8.55 5.24 10.29
CA HIS A 177 -7.22 5.79 10.07
C HIS A 177 -6.52 5.90 11.44
N SER A 178 -5.80 6.99 11.72
CA SER A 178 -5.08 7.23 12.98
C SER A 178 -5.95 7.59 14.20
N ALA A 179 -7.28 7.57 14.10
CA ALA A 179 -8.20 7.87 15.20
C ALA A 179 -9.27 6.78 15.33
N ASN A 180 -9.74 6.56 16.56
CA ASN A 180 -10.95 5.81 16.84
C ASN A 180 -12.14 6.50 16.17
N ILE A 181 -13.13 5.71 15.79
CA ILE A 181 -14.42 6.17 15.28
C ILE A 181 -15.53 5.50 16.08
N ASP A 182 -16.78 5.92 15.90
CA ASP A 182 -17.91 5.50 16.74
C ASP A 182 -18.13 3.97 16.84
N TRP A 183 -17.56 3.20 15.92
CA TRP A 183 -17.75 1.76 15.79
C TRP A 183 -16.47 0.91 15.62
N ALA A 184 -15.28 1.52 15.68
CA ALA A 184 -14.01 0.80 15.53
C ALA A 184 -12.83 1.51 16.21
N ASP A 185 -11.95 0.72 16.83
CA ASP A 185 -10.69 1.20 17.44
C ASP A 185 -9.52 1.22 16.43
N SER A 186 -8.74 2.30 16.46
CA SER A 186 -7.48 2.48 15.75
C SER A 186 -6.29 1.99 16.58
N CYS A 187 -5.20 1.56 15.92
CA CYS A 187 -3.97 1.21 16.61
C CYS A 187 -3.22 2.41 17.19
N CYS A 188 -3.61 3.63 16.79
CA CYS A 188 -2.92 4.87 17.12
C CYS A 188 -3.50 5.58 18.36
N GLU A 189 -4.63 5.12 18.88
CA GLU A 189 -5.30 5.71 20.05
C GLU A 189 -5.58 4.66 21.14
N PRO A 190 -5.79 5.08 22.40
CA PRO A 190 -6.22 4.18 23.45
C PRO A 190 -7.55 3.48 23.06
N PRO A 191 -7.75 2.21 23.46
CA PRO A 191 -8.99 1.50 23.14
C PRO A 191 -10.25 2.19 23.68
N GLU A 192 -11.30 2.27 22.87
CA GLU A 192 -12.61 2.78 23.28
C GLU A 192 -13.67 1.68 23.28
N HIS A 193 -13.71 0.85 22.23
CA HIS A 193 -14.75 -0.16 22.03
C HIS A 193 -14.27 -1.58 22.34
N GLY A 194 -12.95 -1.78 22.38
CA GLY A 194 -12.32 -3.11 22.47
C GLY A 194 -12.34 -3.85 21.14
N GLY A 195 -12.25 -3.15 20.01
CA GLY A 195 -12.34 -3.72 18.66
C GLY A 195 -13.46 -3.10 17.82
N LEU A 196 -14.39 -3.94 17.33
CA LEU A 196 -15.58 -3.53 16.59
C LEU A 196 -16.84 -3.57 17.46
N THR A 197 -17.65 -2.52 17.38
CA THR A 197 -19.02 -2.54 17.92
C THR A 197 -19.96 -3.40 17.07
N GLU A 198 -21.22 -3.58 17.47
CA GLU A 198 -22.17 -4.35 16.66
C GLU A 198 -22.49 -3.66 15.32
N PHE A 199 -22.51 -2.32 15.29
CA PHE A 199 -22.55 -1.57 14.04
C PHE A 199 -21.30 -1.79 13.19
N GLY A 200 -20.10 -1.76 13.78
CA GLY A 200 -18.85 -2.03 13.06
C GLY A 200 -18.83 -3.42 12.41
N LYS A 201 -19.34 -4.43 13.11
CA LYS A 201 -19.54 -5.78 12.55
C LYS A 201 -20.55 -5.78 11.41
N GLU A 202 -21.60 -4.96 11.47
CA GLU A 202 -22.56 -4.81 10.37
C GLU A 202 -21.95 -4.09 9.16
N VAL A 203 -21.06 -3.11 9.36
CA VAL A 203 -20.26 -2.49 8.29
C VAL A 203 -19.45 -3.55 7.55
N VAL A 204 -18.70 -4.40 8.26
CA VAL A 204 -17.94 -5.52 7.68
C VAL A 204 -18.85 -6.46 6.86
N ARG A 205 -20.04 -6.80 7.39
CA ARG A 205 -21.01 -7.63 6.66
C ARG A 205 -21.53 -6.96 5.40
N GLU A 206 -21.77 -5.65 5.41
CA GLU A 206 -22.23 -4.94 4.21
C GLU A 206 -21.11 -4.79 3.18
N MET A 207 -19.86 -4.57 3.62
CA MET A 207 -18.67 -4.62 2.74
C MET A 207 -18.55 -5.97 2.03
N ASN A 208 -18.68 -7.08 2.76
CA ASN A 208 -18.71 -8.42 2.17
C ASN A 208 -19.84 -8.60 1.14
N ARG A 209 -21.04 -8.05 1.40
CA ARG A 209 -22.18 -8.11 0.46
C ARG A 209 -21.91 -7.30 -0.81
N LEU A 210 -21.24 -6.16 -0.69
CA LEU A 210 -20.89 -5.31 -1.82
C LEU A 210 -19.77 -5.92 -2.67
N GLY A 211 -18.83 -6.63 -2.03
CA GLY A 211 -17.56 -6.99 -2.65
C GLY A 211 -16.52 -5.88 -2.46
N MET A 212 -16.73 -5.01 -1.48
CA MET A 212 -15.71 -4.09 -0.99
C MET A 212 -14.79 -4.86 -0.04
N LEU A 213 -13.50 -4.85 -0.33
CA LEU A 213 -12.48 -5.46 0.51
C LEU A 213 -12.42 -4.74 1.87
N VAL A 214 -12.39 -5.53 2.94
CA VAL A 214 -12.18 -5.03 4.30
C VAL A 214 -10.68 -4.84 4.48
N ASP A 215 -10.24 -3.59 4.64
CA ASP A 215 -8.85 -3.25 4.90
C ASP A 215 -8.61 -3.02 6.40
N LEU A 216 -7.62 -3.73 6.92
CA LEU A 216 -7.23 -3.77 8.33
C LEU A 216 -5.89 -3.07 8.59
N SER A 217 -5.36 -2.32 7.63
CA SER A 217 -4.37 -1.29 7.96
C SER A 217 -4.96 -0.28 8.96
N HIS A 218 -4.11 0.35 9.77
CA HIS A 218 -4.41 1.32 10.84
C HIS A 218 -5.22 0.83 12.05
N VAL A 219 -5.98 -0.25 11.97
CA VAL A 219 -6.87 -0.67 13.06
C VAL A 219 -6.12 -1.30 14.24
N ALA A 220 -6.70 -1.27 15.43
CA ALA A 220 -6.17 -1.97 16.61
C ALA A 220 -6.16 -3.51 16.40
N PRO A 221 -5.25 -4.27 17.06
CA PRO A 221 -5.24 -5.73 16.99
C PRO A 221 -6.60 -6.37 17.31
N GLU A 222 -7.32 -5.86 18.31
CA GLU A 222 -8.66 -6.32 18.67
C GLU A 222 -9.65 -6.14 17.51
N THR A 223 -9.59 -4.99 16.83
CA THR A 223 -10.36 -4.71 15.61
C THR A 223 -10.00 -5.68 14.48
N MET A 224 -8.70 -6.03 14.33
CA MET A 224 -8.27 -7.05 13.36
C MET A 224 -8.92 -8.40 13.66
N HIS A 225 -8.92 -8.81 14.93
CA HIS A 225 -9.51 -10.08 15.35
C HIS A 225 -11.02 -10.12 15.13
N ASP A 226 -11.74 -9.08 15.54
CA ASP A 226 -13.20 -8.97 15.36
C ASP A 226 -13.58 -8.97 13.87
N ALA A 227 -12.85 -8.23 13.04
CA ALA A 227 -13.11 -8.22 11.60
C ALA A 227 -12.90 -9.60 10.98
N LEU A 228 -11.84 -10.33 11.39
CA LEU A 228 -11.56 -11.70 10.94
C LEU A 228 -12.56 -12.73 11.49
N ASP A 229 -13.22 -12.46 12.63
CA ASP A 229 -14.29 -13.30 13.17
C ASP A 229 -15.60 -13.12 12.39
N VAL A 230 -15.84 -11.92 11.86
CA VAL A 230 -17.10 -11.56 11.20
C VAL A 230 -17.08 -11.74 9.68
N THR A 231 -15.95 -11.44 9.05
CA THR A 231 -15.83 -11.45 7.60
C THR A 231 -15.99 -12.86 7.03
N VAL A 232 -16.69 -12.96 5.90
CA VAL A 232 -16.81 -14.18 5.10
C VAL A 232 -16.10 -14.08 3.75
N ALA A 233 -15.33 -13.01 3.56
CA ALA A 233 -14.47 -12.77 2.40
C ALA A 233 -13.01 -12.54 2.86
N PRO A 234 -12.03 -12.72 1.96
CA PRO A 234 -10.66 -12.32 2.23
C PRO A 234 -10.55 -10.85 2.62
N VAL A 235 -9.78 -10.56 3.67
CA VAL A 235 -9.40 -9.21 4.07
C VAL A 235 -8.09 -8.80 3.40
N ILE A 236 -7.78 -7.51 3.43
CA ILE A 236 -6.45 -7.01 3.10
C ILE A 236 -5.88 -6.19 4.25
N PHE A 237 -4.57 -6.00 4.22
CA PHE A 237 -3.90 -4.87 4.85
C PHE A 237 -3.23 -4.11 3.72
N SER A 238 -3.80 -2.98 3.32
CA SER A 238 -3.39 -2.25 2.11
C SER A 238 -1.97 -1.71 2.20
N HIS A 239 -1.51 -1.36 3.41
CA HIS A 239 -0.14 -0.91 3.69
C HIS A 239 0.19 -1.16 5.19
N SER A 240 0.66 -2.36 5.52
CA SER A 240 1.12 -2.68 6.88
C SER A 240 2.21 -3.75 6.84
N SER A 241 3.13 -3.70 7.80
CA SER A 241 4.27 -4.60 7.84
C SER A 241 4.15 -5.57 9.03
N ALA A 242 5.10 -6.49 9.20
CA ALA A 242 5.07 -7.48 10.29
C ALA A 242 5.52 -6.94 11.65
N ARG A 243 4.72 -7.13 12.71
CA ARG A 243 5.05 -6.67 14.07
C ARG A 243 6.15 -7.50 14.72
N GLY A 244 6.26 -8.78 14.34
CA GLY A 244 7.34 -9.67 14.79
C GLY A 244 8.75 -9.23 14.35
N VAL A 245 8.86 -8.32 13.38
CA VAL A 245 10.14 -7.76 12.92
C VAL A 245 10.40 -6.39 13.57
N THR A 246 9.43 -5.48 13.49
CA THR A 246 9.48 -4.17 14.16
C THR A 246 8.20 -4.00 14.97
N ASP A 247 8.34 -3.90 16.29
CA ASP A 247 7.21 -3.75 17.22
C ASP A 247 6.64 -2.32 17.16
N HIS A 248 5.76 -2.09 16.19
CA HIS A 248 5.09 -0.83 15.94
C HIS A 248 3.57 -1.04 15.89
N PRO A 249 2.73 -0.15 16.45
CA PRO A 249 1.27 -0.29 16.48
C PRO A 249 0.64 -0.53 15.09
N ARG A 250 1.17 0.13 14.07
CA ARG A 250 0.76 -0.02 12.66
C ARG A 250 1.07 -1.38 12.02
N ASN A 251 1.88 -2.22 12.67
CA ASN A 251 2.27 -3.52 12.12
C ASN A 251 1.36 -4.66 12.62
N VAL A 252 1.20 -5.67 11.76
CA VAL A 252 0.33 -6.83 11.95
C VAL A 252 0.97 -7.82 12.93
N PRO A 253 0.31 -8.14 14.07
CA PRO A 253 0.75 -9.17 15.00
C PRO A 253 0.78 -10.59 14.39
N ASP A 254 1.70 -11.44 14.85
CA ASP A 254 1.86 -12.79 14.32
C ASP A 254 0.63 -13.68 14.53
N ASP A 255 -0.12 -13.51 15.61
CA ASP A 255 -1.37 -14.22 15.85
C ASP A 255 -2.46 -13.81 14.86
N VAL A 256 -2.48 -12.56 14.39
CA VAL A 256 -3.32 -12.13 13.27
C VAL A 256 -2.81 -12.71 11.95
N LEU A 257 -1.50 -12.68 11.68
CA LEU A 257 -0.90 -13.25 10.46
C LEU A 257 -1.26 -14.74 10.29
N ARG A 258 -1.24 -15.52 11.38
CA ARG A 258 -1.60 -16.95 11.37
C ARG A 258 -3.07 -17.23 11.01
N ARG A 259 -3.95 -16.24 11.07
CA ARG A 259 -5.36 -16.38 10.66
C ARG A 259 -5.58 -16.23 9.15
N LEU A 260 -4.62 -15.64 8.42
CA LEU A 260 -4.78 -15.33 7.00
C LEU A 260 -4.91 -16.56 6.10
N PRO A 261 -4.22 -17.69 6.32
CA PRO A 261 -4.46 -18.92 5.56
C PRO A 261 -5.91 -19.39 5.56
N GLN A 262 -6.60 -19.25 6.70
CA GLN A 262 -8.00 -19.65 6.82
C GLN A 262 -8.95 -18.62 6.18
N ASN A 263 -8.61 -17.33 6.28
CA ASN A 263 -9.42 -16.24 5.71
C ASN A 263 -9.24 -16.07 4.18
N GLY A 264 -8.04 -16.34 3.65
CA GLY A 264 -7.65 -16.09 2.26
C GLY A 264 -7.03 -14.71 1.99
N GLY A 265 -6.90 -13.87 3.02
CA GLY A 265 -6.45 -12.47 2.93
C GLY A 265 -4.96 -12.26 2.64
N VAL A 266 -4.56 -11.00 2.50
CA VAL A 266 -3.19 -10.61 2.09
C VAL A 266 -2.69 -9.43 2.91
N VAL A 267 -1.45 -9.48 3.41
CA VAL A 267 -0.75 -8.31 3.96
C VAL A 267 0.11 -7.69 2.88
N MET A 268 -0.15 -6.43 2.56
CA MET A 268 0.61 -5.67 1.57
C MET A 268 1.65 -4.84 2.31
N VAL A 269 2.91 -5.28 2.24
CA VAL A 269 4.00 -4.74 3.06
C VAL A 269 4.32 -3.31 2.62
N THR A 270 4.39 -2.40 3.59
CA THR A 270 4.62 -0.97 3.38
C THR A 270 6.08 -0.57 3.50
N PHE A 271 6.42 0.57 2.91
CA PHE A 271 7.77 1.12 2.90
C PHE A 271 7.95 2.22 3.95
N VAL A 272 6.95 2.53 4.77
CA VAL A 272 7.05 3.57 5.82
C VAL A 272 8.25 3.29 6.75
N PRO A 273 9.32 4.12 6.73
CA PRO A 273 10.58 3.79 7.39
C PRO A 273 10.47 3.48 8.88
N GLN A 274 9.65 4.24 9.61
CA GLN A 274 9.46 4.06 11.05
C GLN A 274 8.61 2.83 11.41
N PHE A 275 7.89 2.25 10.45
CA PHE A 275 7.15 1.00 10.67
C PHE A 275 8.05 -0.21 10.41
N ILE A 276 9.03 -0.07 9.53
CA ILE A 276 9.87 -1.20 9.12
C ILE A 276 11.24 -1.27 9.80
N ASN A 277 11.66 -0.22 10.49
CA ASN A 277 12.96 -0.18 11.14
C ASN A 277 12.86 0.39 12.56
N SER A 278 13.29 -0.42 13.54
CA SER A 278 13.23 -0.07 14.96
C SER A 278 14.10 1.12 15.35
N GLU A 279 15.21 1.38 14.65
CA GLU A 279 16.06 2.55 14.91
C GLU A 279 15.39 3.82 14.41
N VAL A 280 14.80 3.78 13.21
CA VAL A 280 13.98 4.88 12.66
C VAL A 280 12.79 5.16 13.57
N MET A 281 12.07 4.14 14.01
CA MET A 281 10.96 4.28 14.97
C MET A 281 11.41 5.00 16.25
N ARG A 282 12.48 4.52 16.89
CA ARG A 282 12.99 5.12 18.13
C ARG A 282 13.40 6.57 17.92
N TRP A 283 14.06 6.86 16.79
CA TRP A 283 14.46 8.22 16.45
C TRP A 283 13.27 9.15 16.20
N SER A 284 12.25 8.70 15.46
CA SER A 284 11.03 9.47 15.18
C SER A 284 10.28 9.85 16.48
N ASN A 285 10.32 8.97 17.49
CA ASN A 285 9.70 9.19 18.80
C ASN A 285 10.50 10.12 19.73
N LEU A 286 11.73 10.50 19.39
CA LEU A 286 12.50 11.45 20.20
C LEU A 286 11.91 12.86 20.11
N PRO A 287 12.01 13.70 21.17
CA PRO A 287 11.70 15.12 21.09
C PRO A 287 12.47 15.83 19.98
N ARG A 288 11.91 16.90 19.41
CA ARG A 288 12.47 17.61 18.26
C ARG A 288 13.89 18.11 18.50
N GLU A 289 14.18 18.63 19.69
CA GLU A 289 15.51 19.10 20.08
C GLU A 289 16.55 17.97 20.11
N GLN A 290 16.15 16.74 20.46
CA GLN A 290 17.03 15.58 20.46
C GLN A 290 17.26 15.07 19.04
N ARG A 291 16.22 15.05 18.19
CA ARG A 291 16.36 14.73 16.77
C ARG A 291 17.31 15.68 16.04
N ALA A 292 17.30 16.97 16.39
CA ALA A 292 18.21 17.96 15.80
C ALA A 292 19.68 17.76 16.20
N ALA A 293 19.95 17.01 17.28
CA ALA A 293 21.29 16.80 17.81
C ALA A 293 22.00 15.54 17.24
N GLN A 294 21.29 14.69 16.50
CA GLN A 294 21.84 13.44 15.95
C GLN A 294 21.33 13.16 14.52
N PRO A 295 22.14 12.50 13.67
CA PRO A 295 21.69 12.14 12.33
C PRO A 295 20.49 11.19 12.38
N ALA A 296 19.56 11.36 11.45
CA ALA A 296 18.43 10.45 11.28
C ALA A 296 18.95 9.10 10.76
N PRO A 297 18.59 7.96 11.39
CA PRO A 297 18.83 6.64 10.80
C PRO A 297 17.99 6.48 9.53
N GLN A 298 18.38 5.54 8.68
CA GLN A 298 17.69 5.27 7.41
C GLN A 298 17.26 3.81 7.35
N ALA A 299 15.98 3.59 7.03
CA ALA A 299 15.54 2.28 6.59
C ALA A 299 16.06 2.02 5.16
N THR A 300 16.12 0.76 4.78
CA THR A 300 16.65 0.29 3.49
C THR A 300 15.71 -0.72 2.86
N ILE A 301 15.95 -1.05 1.60
CA ILE A 301 15.29 -2.17 0.92
C ILE A 301 15.41 -3.50 1.69
N ALA A 302 16.48 -3.71 2.46
CA ALA A 302 16.65 -4.93 3.25
C ALA A 302 15.67 -5.02 4.41
N ASP A 303 15.28 -3.89 5.01
CA ASP A 303 14.25 -3.84 6.05
C ASP A 303 12.88 -4.24 5.48
N VAL A 304 12.51 -3.70 4.32
CA VAL A 304 11.27 -4.10 3.62
C VAL A 304 11.25 -5.61 3.33
N ILE A 305 12.37 -6.15 2.83
CA ILE A 305 12.49 -7.59 2.55
C ILE A 305 12.33 -8.42 3.83
N ALA A 306 12.90 -7.99 4.95
CA ALA A 306 12.76 -8.71 6.22
C ALA A 306 11.28 -8.81 6.64
N HIS A 307 10.49 -7.77 6.45
CA HIS A 307 9.05 -7.82 6.70
C HIS A 307 8.29 -8.70 5.70
N ILE A 308 8.63 -8.66 4.40
CA ILE A 308 8.05 -9.56 3.37
C ILE A 308 8.34 -11.02 3.70
N GLU A 309 9.58 -11.36 4.05
CA GLU A 309 10.01 -12.72 4.41
C GLU A 309 9.33 -13.18 5.70
N HIS A 310 9.19 -12.32 6.72
CA HIS A 310 8.48 -12.68 7.94
C HIS A 310 6.98 -12.93 7.71
N VAL A 311 6.30 -12.09 6.92
CA VAL A 311 4.88 -12.34 6.55
C VAL A 311 4.77 -13.67 5.80
N ARG A 312 5.67 -13.94 4.85
CA ARG A 312 5.73 -15.23 4.14
C ARG A 312 5.93 -16.40 5.10
N ASP A 313 6.79 -16.28 6.10
CA ASP A 313 7.12 -17.37 7.02
C ASP A 313 5.97 -17.67 7.99
N VAL A 314 5.22 -16.65 8.44
CA VAL A 314 4.12 -16.81 9.41
C VAL A 314 2.78 -17.09 8.73
N ALA A 315 2.45 -16.33 7.68
CA ALA A 315 1.17 -16.42 6.98
C ALA A 315 1.23 -17.28 5.71
N GLY A 316 2.41 -17.51 5.13
CA GLY A 316 2.57 -18.25 3.87
C GLY A 316 2.69 -17.34 2.64
N ILE A 317 3.31 -17.85 1.57
CA ILE A 317 3.58 -17.10 0.33
C ILE A 317 2.33 -16.57 -0.37
N ASP A 318 1.17 -17.20 -0.13
CA ASP A 318 -0.10 -16.78 -0.71
C ASP A 318 -0.69 -15.53 -0.02
N HIS A 319 -0.09 -15.05 1.06
CA HIS A 319 -0.69 -14.02 1.94
C HIS A 319 0.16 -12.75 2.07
N VAL A 320 1.09 -12.52 1.13
CA VAL A 320 1.96 -11.34 1.10
C VAL A 320 1.82 -10.57 -0.23
N GLY A 321 1.82 -9.25 -0.15
CA GLY A 321 1.80 -8.30 -1.27
C GLY A 321 2.65 -7.06 -0.96
N ILE A 322 2.49 -6.00 -1.75
CA ILE A 322 3.22 -4.73 -1.60
C ILE A 322 2.25 -3.56 -1.55
N GLY A 323 2.39 -2.66 -0.59
CA GLY A 323 1.59 -1.46 -0.44
C GLY A 323 2.46 -0.31 0.05
N ALA A 324 3.17 0.31 -0.87
CA ALA A 324 4.35 1.12 -0.60
C ALA A 324 4.07 2.37 0.24
N ASP A 325 2.86 2.92 0.18
CA ASP A 325 2.49 4.19 0.84
C ASP A 325 3.17 5.41 0.19
N PHE A 326 3.46 5.32 -1.11
CA PHE A 326 4.02 6.45 -1.86
C PHE A 326 3.04 7.63 -1.89
N ASP A 327 3.58 8.84 -1.93
CA ASP A 327 2.89 10.11 -1.68
C ASP A 327 2.18 10.27 -0.31
N GLY A 328 2.15 9.23 0.54
CA GLY A 328 1.59 9.25 1.90
C GLY A 328 2.62 9.40 3.03
N ILE A 329 3.90 9.25 2.70
CA ILE A 329 5.03 9.27 3.65
C ILE A 329 6.02 10.43 3.40
N ASP A 330 6.62 10.93 4.48
CA ASP A 330 7.61 12.02 4.43
C ASP A 330 9.03 11.56 4.05
N SER A 331 9.31 10.26 4.13
CA SER A 331 10.62 9.68 3.81
C SER A 331 10.48 8.24 3.35
N THR A 332 11.44 7.78 2.57
CA THR A 332 11.44 6.46 1.93
C THR A 332 12.70 5.66 2.30
N PRO A 333 12.65 4.31 2.22
CA PRO A 333 13.83 3.49 2.43
C PRO A 333 14.85 3.70 1.31
N VAL A 334 16.14 3.59 1.64
CA VAL A 334 17.22 3.64 0.65
C VAL A 334 17.08 2.47 -0.33
N GLY A 335 17.10 2.79 -1.63
CA GLY A 335 16.82 1.88 -2.73
C GLY A 335 15.35 1.73 -3.09
N LEU A 336 14.45 2.44 -2.39
CA LEU A 336 13.01 2.48 -2.63
C LEU A 336 12.47 3.92 -2.63
N GLU A 337 13.20 4.84 -3.25
CA GLU A 337 12.98 6.28 -3.14
C GLU A 337 11.65 6.76 -3.73
N ASP A 338 11.17 6.08 -4.77
CA ASP A 338 9.93 6.42 -5.46
C ASP A 338 9.37 5.23 -6.26
N VAL A 339 8.23 5.43 -6.93
CA VAL A 339 7.52 4.37 -7.66
C VAL A 339 8.33 3.70 -8.77
N SER A 340 9.51 4.22 -9.15
CA SER A 340 10.38 3.60 -10.17
C SER A 340 11.20 2.41 -9.66
N THR A 341 11.24 2.18 -8.35
CA THR A 341 12.27 1.36 -7.70
C THR A 341 11.85 -0.09 -7.42
N TYR A 342 10.59 -0.47 -7.64
CA TYR A 342 10.12 -1.84 -7.41
C TYR A 342 10.96 -2.94 -8.09
N PRO A 343 11.47 -2.79 -9.33
CA PRO A 343 12.35 -3.80 -9.93
C PRO A 343 13.59 -4.12 -9.09
N ALA A 344 14.12 -3.15 -8.33
CA ALA A 344 15.23 -3.38 -7.40
C ALA A 344 14.82 -4.32 -6.25
N LEU A 345 13.62 -4.14 -5.68
CA LEU A 345 13.09 -5.03 -4.63
C LEU A 345 12.98 -6.47 -5.13
N PHE A 346 12.43 -6.66 -6.32
CA PHE A 346 12.28 -7.96 -6.94
C PHE A 346 13.63 -8.60 -7.27
N ALA A 347 14.62 -7.81 -7.70
CA ALA A 347 15.97 -8.30 -7.94
C ALA A 347 16.63 -8.78 -6.64
N GLU A 348 16.48 -8.03 -5.54
CA GLU A 348 17.02 -8.45 -4.24
C GLU A 348 16.34 -9.71 -3.69
N LEU A 349 15.01 -9.83 -3.83
CA LEU A 349 14.29 -11.05 -3.46
C LEU A 349 14.71 -12.26 -4.33
N SER A 350 14.86 -12.06 -5.64
CA SER A 350 15.39 -13.09 -6.54
C SER A 350 16.79 -13.54 -6.12
N ARG A 351 17.66 -12.60 -5.72
CA ARG A 351 19.01 -12.90 -5.21
C ARG A 351 19.01 -13.71 -3.92
N ARG A 352 17.97 -13.56 -3.11
CA ARG A 352 17.71 -14.34 -1.89
C ARG A 352 17.04 -15.70 -2.15
N GLY A 353 16.83 -16.06 -3.41
CA GLY A 353 16.31 -17.38 -3.80
C GLY A 353 14.79 -17.45 -3.92
N TRP A 354 14.08 -16.32 -3.96
CA TRP A 354 12.67 -16.31 -4.33
C TRP A 354 12.50 -16.79 -5.78
N SER A 355 11.61 -17.76 -5.97
CA SER A 355 11.33 -18.29 -7.30
C SER A 355 10.53 -17.28 -8.13
N GLU A 356 10.54 -17.40 -9.47
CA GLU A 356 9.66 -16.58 -10.32
C GLU A 356 8.18 -16.74 -9.91
N ALA A 357 7.77 -17.93 -9.44
CA ALA A 357 6.40 -18.16 -8.97
C ALA A 357 6.08 -17.38 -7.67
N ASP A 358 7.02 -17.37 -6.71
CA ASP A 358 6.86 -16.59 -5.47
C ASP A 358 6.81 -15.08 -5.77
N LEU A 359 7.64 -14.62 -6.71
CA LEU A 359 7.66 -13.22 -7.12
C LEU A 359 6.37 -12.82 -7.85
N ARG A 360 5.76 -13.68 -8.68
CA ARG A 360 4.44 -13.38 -9.28
C ARG A 360 3.33 -13.28 -8.23
N LYS A 361 3.36 -14.17 -7.21
CA LYS A 361 2.45 -14.10 -6.06
C LYS A 361 2.56 -12.76 -5.33
N LEU A 362 3.78 -12.36 -4.99
CA LEU A 362 4.07 -11.06 -4.37
C LEU A 362 3.67 -9.88 -5.27
N ALA A 363 3.95 -9.96 -6.57
CA ALA A 363 3.65 -8.89 -7.51
C ALA A 363 2.17 -8.54 -7.56
N GLY A 364 1.28 -9.52 -7.62
CA GLY A 364 -0.14 -9.21 -7.68
C GLY A 364 -1.08 -10.40 -7.77
N GLU A 365 -0.59 -11.62 -8.04
CA GLU A 365 -1.48 -12.79 -8.10
C GLU A 365 -2.21 -13.02 -6.76
N ASN A 366 -1.58 -12.72 -5.62
CA ASN A 366 -2.21 -12.84 -4.30
C ASN A 366 -3.38 -11.85 -4.12
N VAL A 367 -3.14 -10.58 -4.48
CA VAL A 367 -4.16 -9.51 -4.38
C VAL A 367 -5.33 -9.83 -5.31
N LEU A 368 -5.04 -10.23 -6.55
CA LEU A 368 -6.05 -10.61 -7.53
C LEU A 368 -6.87 -11.82 -7.08
N ARG A 369 -6.25 -12.81 -6.43
CA ARG A 369 -6.95 -13.96 -5.85
C ARG A 369 -7.90 -13.50 -4.74
N ALA A 370 -7.40 -12.74 -3.77
CA ALA A 370 -8.21 -12.25 -2.65
C ALA A 370 -9.40 -11.41 -3.14
N TRP A 371 -9.17 -10.51 -4.10
CA TRP A 371 -10.22 -9.68 -4.69
C TRP A 371 -11.24 -10.50 -5.50
N THR A 372 -10.78 -11.49 -6.26
CA THR A 372 -11.68 -12.42 -6.98
C THR A 372 -12.59 -13.18 -6.02
N GLN A 373 -12.03 -13.74 -4.95
CA GLN A 373 -12.81 -14.45 -3.93
C GLN A 373 -13.80 -13.52 -3.21
N ALA A 374 -13.42 -12.27 -2.93
CA ALA A 374 -14.33 -11.28 -2.36
C ALA A 374 -15.50 -10.97 -3.30
N ALA A 375 -15.25 -10.85 -4.61
CA ALA A 375 -16.29 -10.65 -5.61
C ALA A 375 -17.25 -11.87 -5.73
N GLU A 376 -16.72 -13.09 -5.61
CA GLU A 376 -17.54 -14.33 -5.59
C GLU A 376 -18.44 -14.39 -4.36
N VAL A 377 -17.91 -14.04 -3.18
CA VAL A 377 -18.67 -13.95 -1.93
C VAL A 377 -19.77 -12.90 -2.05
N ALA A 378 -19.47 -11.73 -2.60
CA ALA A 378 -20.45 -10.67 -2.84
C ALA A 378 -21.59 -11.14 -3.75
N ALA A 379 -21.26 -11.76 -4.89
CA ALA A 379 -22.26 -12.28 -5.82
C ALA A 379 -23.20 -13.29 -5.15
N ARG A 380 -22.68 -14.13 -4.24
CA ARG A 380 -23.48 -15.05 -3.45
C ARG A 380 -24.37 -14.30 -2.44
N LEU A 381 -23.80 -13.42 -1.61
CA LEU A 381 -24.53 -12.71 -0.56
C LEU A 381 -25.64 -11.80 -1.12
N GLN A 382 -25.43 -11.18 -2.29
CA GLN A 382 -26.44 -10.37 -2.96
C GLN A 382 -27.67 -11.17 -3.42
N ARG A 383 -27.52 -12.48 -3.66
CA ARG A 383 -28.64 -13.38 -3.94
C ARG A 383 -29.34 -13.86 -2.66
N GLU A 384 -28.60 -13.96 -1.56
CA GLU A 384 -29.09 -14.48 -0.28
C GLU A 384 -29.82 -13.43 0.55
N ARG A 385 -29.42 -12.14 0.47
CA ARG A 385 -30.01 -11.07 1.27
C ARG A 385 -29.96 -9.70 0.61
N ALA A 386 -30.92 -8.86 0.99
CA ALA A 386 -30.98 -7.45 0.65
C ALA A 386 -29.86 -6.64 1.35
N PRO A 387 -29.59 -5.40 0.89
CA PRO A 387 -28.74 -4.45 1.62
C PRO A 387 -29.21 -4.23 3.06
N SER A 388 -28.27 -4.12 3.99
CA SER A 388 -28.63 -3.77 5.37
C SER A 388 -29.13 -2.33 5.46
N ILE A 389 -30.20 -2.15 6.23
CA ILE A 389 -30.81 -0.85 6.57
C ILE A 389 -30.64 -0.51 8.05
N LYS A 390 -29.82 -1.28 8.77
CA LYS A 390 -29.58 -1.06 10.19
C LYS A 390 -28.79 0.23 10.39
N THR A 391 -29.07 0.91 11.50
CA THR A 391 -28.35 2.13 11.91
C THR A 391 -27.48 1.85 13.13
N ILE A 392 -26.55 2.75 13.42
CA ILE A 392 -25.68 2.66 14.60
C ILE A 392 -26.49 2.72 15.90
N GLU A 393 -27.52 3.57 15.96
CA GLU A 393 -28.41 3.71 17.12
C GLU A 393 -29.15 2.40 17.42
N GLN A 394 -29.54 1.66 16.37
CA GLN A 394 -30.23 0.38 16.52
C GLN A 394 -29.32 -0.73 17.06
N LEU A 395 -28.06 -0.76 16.64
CA LEU A 395 -27.14 -1.84 16.95
C LEU A 395 -26.35 -1.60 18.24
N ASP A 396 -25.86 -0.37 18.42
CA ASP A 396 -24.96 -0.02 19.52
C ASP A 396 -25.69 0.70 20.67
N ARG A 397 -27.01 0.95 20.51
CA ARG A 397 -27.88 1.59 21.52
C ARG A 397 -27.38 2.97 21.97
N ARG A 398 -26.82 3.72 21.03
CA ARG A 398 -26.42 5.12 21.21
C ARG A 398 -27.50 6.07 20.74
#